data_AF-Q71JH9-F1
#
_entry.id   AF-Q71JH9-F1
#
_cell.length_a   1.000
_cell.length_b   1.000
_cell.length_c   1.000
_cell.angle_alpha   90.00
_cell.angle_beta   90.00
_cell.angle_gamma   90.00
#
_symmetry.space_group_name_H-M   'P 1'
#
loop_
_entity.id
_entity.type
_entity.pdbx_description
1 polymer ?
#
loop_
_entity_poly.entity_id
_entity_poly.type
_entity_poly.pdbx_seq_one_letter_code
_entity_poly.pdbx_strand_id
1 'polypeptide(L)' 'FLEQAKCECHIFNGSEQVQYLNRNIHKRGENLGFHSDVGEFQAVTQLGRPVTEYNYRVFE' A
#
# COMPACT_ATOMS: atom_id res chain seq x y z
N PHE A 1 9.63 -13.26 14.39
CA PHE A 1 9.36 -12.02 13.64
C PHE A 1 8.44 -12.39 12.50
N LEU A 2 7.39 -11.61 12.23
CA LEU A 2 6.43 -11.89 11.15
C LEU A 2 6.22 -10.61 10.35
N GLU A 3 6.55 -10.70 9.07
CA GLU A 3 6.27 -9.70 8.04
C GLU A 3 5.39 -10.35 6.99
N GLN A 4 4.40 -9.61 6.51
CA GLN A 4 3.52 -10.04 5.43
C GLN A 4 3.30 -8.87 4.47
N ALA A 5 3.37 -9.16 3.18
CA ALA A 5 2.84 -8.28 2.15
C ALA A 5 1.53 -8.88 1.64
N LYS A 6 0.51 -8.04 1.49
CA LYS A 6 -0.75 -8.40 0.84
C LYS A 6 -0.96 -7.51 -0.38
N CYS A 7 -1.10 -8.15 -1.54
CA CYS A 7 -1.47 -7.48 -2.79
C CYS A 7 -2.91 -7.84 -3.12
N GLU A 8 -3.77 -6.83 -3.28
CA GLU A 8 -5.20 -7.00 -3.53
C GLU A 8 -5.59 -6.20 -4.78
N CYS A 9 -6.48 -6.74 -5.61
CA CYS A 9 -7.10 -6.04 -6.72
C CYS A 9 -8.61 -6.01 -6.50
N HIS A 10 -9.16 -4.83 -6.29
CA HIS A 10 -10.60 -4.63 -6.25
C HIS A 10 -11.08 -4.22 -7.63
N ILE A 11 -12.00 -5.01 -8.18
CA ILE A 11 -12.50 -4.88 -9.54
C ILE A 11 -13.95 -4.40 -9.45
N PHE A 12 -14.26 -3.28 -10.10
CA PHE A 12 -15.58 -2.65 -10.11
C PHE A 12 -16.09 -2.51 -11.54
N ASN A 13 -17.41 -2.71 -11.72
CA ASN A 13 -18.09 -2.59 -13.03
C ASN A 13 -17.39 -3.39 -14.15
N GLY A 14 -17.20 -4.70 -13.95
CA GLY A 14 -16.37 -5.49 -14.86
C GLY A 14 -14.91 -5.08 -14.72
N SER A 15 -14.14 -4.98 -15.80
CA SER A 15 -12.72 -4.60 -15.76
C SER A 15 -12.45 -3.11 -15.98
N GLU A 16 -13.50 -2.28 -15.97
CA GLU A 16 -13.39 -0.85 -16.30
C GLU A 16 -12.73 -0.03 -15.20
N GLN A 17 -12.89 -0.43 -13.94
CA GLN A 17 -12.28 0.23 -12.80
C GLN A 17 -11.60 -0.80 -11.89
N VAL A 18 -10.29 -0.64 -11.72
CA VAL A 18 -9.46 -1.51 -10.89
C VAL A 18 -8.73 -0.67 -9.86
N GLN A 19 -8.89 -1.00 -8.58
CA GLN A 19 -8.09 -0.46 -7.49
C GLN A 19 -7.08 -1.52 -7.05
N TYR A 20 -5.80 -1.22 -7.19
CA TYR A 20 -4.72 -2.06 -6.69
C TYR A 20 -4.25 -1.56 -5.32
N LEU A 21 -4.08 -2.50 -4.39
CA LEU A 21 -3.59 -2.24 -3.04
C LEU A 21 -2.37 -3.10 -2.76
N ASN A 22 -1.36 -2.53 -2.12
CA ASN A 22 -0.22 -3.26 -1.55
C ASN A 22 -0.03 -2.86 -0.09
N ARG A 23 -0.23 -3.81 0.82
CA ARG A 23 -0.28 -3.59 2.27
C ARG A 23 0.86 -4.34 2.95
N ASN A 24 1.73 -3.61 3.65
CA ASN A 24 2.81 -4.16 4.44
C ASN A 24 2.41 -4.26 5.91
N ILE A 25 2.44 -5.50 6.43
CA ILE A 25 1.91 -5.88 7.74
C ILE A 25 3.02 -6.45 8.60
N HIS A 26 3.32 -5.75 9.70
CA HIS A 26 4.27 -6.15 10.72
C HIS A 26 3.54 -6.55 12.00
N LYS A 27 3.80 -7.75 12.54
CA LYS A 27 3.20 -8.21 13.81
C LYS A 27 1.67 -8.01 13.87
N ARG A 28 0.98 -8.29 12.75
CA ARG A 28 -0.48 -8.12 12.56
C ARG A 28 -0.97 -6.66 12.42
N GLY A 29 -0.10 -5.67 12.51
CA GLY A 29 -0.39 -4.26 12.25
C GLY A 29 0.09 -3.85 10.86
N GLU A 30 -0.78 -3.24 10.08
CA GLU A 30 -0.38 -2.62 8.81
C GLU A 30 0.41 -1.33 9.09
N ASN A 31 1.57 -1.18 8.47
CA ASN A 31 2.44 -0.04 8.69
C ASN A 31 2.55 0.88 7.46
N LEU A 32 2.42 0.31 6.27
CA LEU A 32 2.61 1.02 5.00
C LEU A 32 1.64 0.44 3.97
N GLY A 33 0.89 1.29 3.29
CA GLY A 33 -0.09 0.91 2.28
C GLY A 33 0.08 1.71 1.00
N PHE A 34 0.09 1.06 -0.15
CA PHE A 34 -0.05 1.69 -1.46
C PHE A 34 -1.49 1.53 -1.93
N HIS A 35 -2.06 2.62 -2.46
CA HIS A 35 -3.33 2.60 -3.15
C HIS A 35 -3.18 3.22 -4.54
N SER A 36 -3.65 2.54 -5.58
CA SER A 36 -3.49 3.00 -6.97
C SER A 36 -4.25 4.26 -7.34
N ASP A 37 -5.28 4.62 -6.58
CA ASP A 37 -6.00 5.89 -6.71
C ASP A 37 -5.19 7.08 -6.18
N VAL A 38 -4.30 6.85 -5.20
CA VAL A 38 -3.37 7.86 -4.69
C VAL A 38 -2.04 7.86 -5.47
N GLY A 39 -1.54 6.69 -5.87
CA GLY A 39 -0.32 6.57 -6.68
C GLY A 39 1.00 6.58 -5.89
N GLU A 40 0.94 6.51 -4.56
CA GLU A 40 2.11 6.46 -3.68
C GLU A 40 1.85 5.61 -2.42
N PHE A 41 2.94 5.22 -1.74
CA PHE A 41 2.85 4.56 -0.44
C PHE A 41 2.56 5.59 0.66
N GLN A 42 1.61 5.27 1.53
CA GLN A 42 1.23 6.05 2.70
C GLN A 42 1.53 5.27 3.98
N ALA A 43 2.07 5.98 4.98
CA ALA A 43 2.35 5.42 6.28
C ALA A 43 1.04 5.29 7.07
N VAL A 44 0.66 4.06 7.41
CA VAL A 44 -0.52 3.77 8.24
C VAL A 44 -0.18 3.96 9.73
N THR A 45 1.08 3.68 10.10
CA THR A 45 1.59 3.86 11.46
C THR A 45 2.91 4.63 11.45
N GLN A 46 3.40 5.03 12.62
CA GLN A 46 4.71 5.69 12.74
C GLN A 46 5.87 4.85 12.20
N LEU A 47 5.75 3.52 12.21
CA LEU A 47 6.78 2.63 11.65
C LEU A 47 6.90 2.75 10.13
N GLY A 48 5.84 3.16 9.44
CA GLY A 48 5.84 3.39 7.99
C GLY A 48 6.39 4.76 7.58
N ARG A 49 6.43 5.74 8.49
CA ARG A 49 6.83 7.13 8.17
C ARG A 49 8.24 7.26 7.56
N PRO A 50 9.26 6.58 8.10
CA PRO A 50 10.60 6.65 7.50
C PRO A 50 10.55 6.22 6.04
N VAL A 51 9.79 5.17 5.71
CA VAL A 51 9.71 4.62 4.35
C VAL A 51 9.03 5.60 3.39
N THR A 52 7.98 6.30 3.83
CA THR A 52 7.31 7.32 3.00
C THR A 52 8.15 8.58 2.78
N GLU A 53 8.95 8.99 3.77
CA GLU A 53 9.80 10.19 3.68
C GLU A 53 10.94 10.04 2.67
N TYR A 54 11.35 8.81 2.34
CA TYR A 54 12.34 8.52 1.29
C TYR A 54 11.76 8.48 -0.14
N ASN A 55 10.50 8.90 -0.34
CA ASN A 55 9.81 9.10 -1.62
C ASN A 55 9.83 7.90 -2.59
N TYR A 56 8.86 7.00 -2.45
CA TYR A 56 8.50 6.02 -3.48
C TYR A 56 7.32 6.56 -4.32
N ARG A 57 7.58 7.51 -5.23
CA ARG A 57 6.66 7.79 -6.33
C ARG A 57 6.81 6.66 -7.34
N VAL A 58 5.80 5.81 -7.44
CA VAL A 58 5.89 4.59 -8.27
C VAL A 58 5.38 4.85 -9.70
N PHE A 59 4.83 6.03 -9.98
CA PHE A 59 4.16 6.35 -11.25
C PHE A 59 4.41 7.77 -11.76
N GLU A 60 5.68 8.22 -11.81
CA GLU A 60 6.09 9.22 -12.82
C GLU A 60 6.55 8.52 -14.10
#